data_AF-A0A5C6P6A2-F1
#
_entry.id   AF-A0A5C6P6A2-F1
#
_cell.length_a   1.000
_cell.length_b   1.000
_cell.length_c   1.000
_cell.angle_alpha   90.00
_cell.angle_beta   90.00
_cell.angle_gamma   90.00
#
_symmetry.space_group_name_H-M   'P 1'
#
loop_
_entity.id
_entity.type
_entity.pdbx_description
1 polymer ?
#
loop_
_entity_poly.entity_id
_entity_poly.type
_entity_poly.pdbx_seq_one_letter_code
_entity_poly.pdbx_strand_id
1 'polypeptide(L)'
;MFLSAAVRSALSQTARQVRSLHRSAVRAGAGGIFVHRDTADNNPETPFEFTEENKKVAEVLEIPPMRVYEVATFYTMFLRQPVGKYFIQICTTTPCMLCNSDSILEAIQNKLGIKVGETTPDKLFTLLEVECLGACVNAPMVQINDNYYEDLTPKDIEEIIDELKAGRVPPPGPRNGRFSCEPAGGLTSLTEPPKGPGFGVRSDL
;
A
#
# COMPACT_ATOMS: atom_id res chain seq x y z
N MET A 1 51.82 18.04 -24.86
CA MET A 1 50.57 18.16 -24.07
C MET A 1 50.12 16.76 -23.67
N PHE A 2 50.73 16.21 -22.62
CA PHE A 2 50.38 14.89 -22.08
C PHE A 2 49.74 15.10 -20.71
N LEU A 3 48.41 15.13 -20.67
CA LEU A 3 47.68 15.06 -19.41
C LEU A 3 47.75 13.63 -18.90
N SER A 4 48.39 13.50 -17.75
CA SER A 4 48.73 12.26 -17.04
C SER A 4 47.51 11.38 -16.78
N ALA A 5 47.72 10.06 -16.86
CA ALA A 5 46.74 9.00 -16.57
C ALA A 5 46.18 9.04 -15.12
N ALA A 6 46.69 9.92 -14.27
CA ALA A 6 46.25 10.12 -12.89
C ALA A 6 44.82 10.70 -12.75
N VAL A 7 44.25 11.32 -13.79
CA VAL A 7 42.93 12.00 -13.67
C VAL A 7 41.73 11.06 -13.85
N ARG A 8 41.92 9.83 -14.38
CA ARG A 8 40.82 8.86 -14.55
C ARG A 8 40.53 8.00 -13.31
N SER A 9 41.33 8.12 -12.25
CA SER A 9 41.21 7.29 -11.03
C SER A 9 40.33 7.91 -9.93
N ALA A 10 39.96 9.19 -10.04
CA ALA A 10 39.34 9.94 -8.94
C ALA A 10 37.81 10.00 -8.92
N LEU A 11 37.11 9.26 -9.80
CA LEU A 11 35.63 9.25 -9.85
C LEU A 11 34.98 7.91 -9.49
N SER A 12 35.75 6.91 -9.05
CA SER A 12 35.24 5.57 -8.74
C SER A 12 34.89 5.33 -7.27
N GLN A 13 35.05 6.32 -6.39
CA GLN A 13 34.79 6.18 -4.95
C GLN A 13 33.67 7.11 -4.52
N THR A 14 32.41 6.63 -4.64
CA THR A 14 31.25 6.99 -3.79
C THR A 14 29.93 6.40 -4.30
N ALA A 15 29.93 5.44 -5.23
CA ALA A 15 28.79 4.53 -5.33
C ALA A 15 28.84 3.57 -4.13
N ARG A 16 28.35 4.03 -2.98
CA ARG A 16 28.03 3.17 -1.84
C ARG A 16 26.92 2.25 -2.36
N GLN A 17 27.30 1.10 -2.90
CA GLN A 17 26.37 0.07 -3.33
C GLN A 17 25.76 -0.51 -2.06
N VAL A 18 24.77 0.19 -1.51
CA VAL A 18 23.95 -0.28 -0.40
C VAL A 18 23.11 -1.42 -0.98
N ARG A 19 23.67 -2.62 -0.95
CA ARG A 19 22.93 -3.86 -1.22
C ARG A 19 22.00 -4.11 -0.04
N SER A 20 20.94 -3.32 0.05
CA SER A 20 19.77 -3.66 0.84
C SER A 20 18.96 -4.68 0.01
N LEU A 21 19.45 -5.92 -0.10
CA LEU A 21 18.78 -6.95 -0.90
C LEU A 21 17.38 -7.30 -0.37
N HIS A 22 17.10 -6.98 0.89
CA HIS A 22 15.75 -6.96 1.45
C HIS A 22 15.62 -5.76 2.39
N ARG A 23 14.75 -4.80 2.06
CA ARG A 23 14.08 -3.98 3.08
C ARG A 23 12.79 -4.71 3.42
N SER A 24 12.62 -5.07 4.68
CA SER A 24 11.27 -5.28 5.21
C SER A 24 10.65 -3.90 5.42
N ALA A 25 9.35 -3.76 5.23
CA ALA A 25 8.66 -2.54 5.59
C ALA A 25 8.99 -2.25 7.07
N VAL A 26 9.29 -1.00 7.40
CA VAL A 26 9.43 -0.62 8.80
C VAL A 26 8.13 -1.04 9.48
N ARG A 27 8.21 -1.86 10.54
CA ARG A 27 7.04 -2.25 11.36
C ARG A 27 6.50 -1.01 12.09
N ALA A 28 5.86 -0.14 11.34
CA ALA A 28 5.22 1.08 11.80
C ALA A 28 3.70 0.94 11.68
N GLY A 29 3.15 -0.22 12.11
CA GLY A 29 1.70 -0.33 12.26
C GLY A 29 1.22 0.72 13.26
N ALA A 30 0.41 1.68 12.79
CA ALA A 30 -0.30 2.71 13.56
C ALA A 30 0.29 3.03 14.95
N GLY A 31 1.57 3.42 15.00
CA GLY A 31 2.26 3.86 16.22
C GLY A 31 3.38 2.98 16.77
N GLY A 32 3.60 1.76 16.24
CA GLY A 32 4.72 0.89 16.63
C GLY A 32 4.72 0.40 18.08
N ILE A 33 3.72 0.77 18.88
CA ILE A 33 3.57 0.44 20.30
C ILE A 33 2.45 -0.60 20.45
N PHE A 34 2.75 -1.73 21.10
CA PHE A 34 1.80 -2.83 21.33
C PHE A 34 1.14 -2.80 22.72
N VAL A 35 1.43 -1.79 23.52
CA VAL A 35 0.79 -1.53 24.82
C VAL A 35 -0.13 -0.32 24.71
N HIS A 36 -1.34 -0.42 25.28
CA HIS A 36 -2.24 0.73 25.37
C HIS A 36 -1.81 1.65 26.52
N ARG A 37 -1.93 2.96 26.31
CA ARG A 37 -1.83 3.99 27.35
C ARG A 37 -3.00 4.92 27.14
N ASP A 38 -3.79 5.12 28.18
CA ASP A 38 -5.00 5.93 28.10
C ASP A 38 -4.63 7.38 27.77
N THR A 39 -5.24 7.90 26.71
CA THR A 39 -5.17 9.31 26.35
C THR A 39 -6.55 9.93 26.46
N ALA A 40 -6.64 11.26 26.35
CA ALA A 40 -7.93 11.95 26.35
C ALA A 40 -8.85 11.46 25.21
N ASP A 41 -8.28 11.09 24.06
CA ASP A 41 -9.02 10.70 22.86
C ASP A 41 -9.19 9.17 22.70
N ASN A 42 -8.43 8.35 23.44
CA ASN A 42 -8.46 6.89 23.34
C ASN A 42 -8.30 6.28 24.74
N ASN A 43 -9.43 5.97 25.36
CA ASN A 43 -9.55 5.38 26.69
C ASN A 43 -10.82 4.49 26.76
N PRO A 44 -11.01 3.69 27.82
CA PRO A 44 -12.19 2.82 27.95
C PRO A 44 -13.53 3.56 28.03
N GLU A 45 -13.53 4.85 28.37
CA GLU A 45 -14.72 5.70 28.48
C GLU A 45 -15.06 6.40 27.16
N THR A 46 -14.22 6.25 26.13
CA THR A 46 -14.42 6.86 24.82
C THR A 46 -15.69 6.28 24.20
N PRO A 47 -16.69 7.11 23.87
CA PRO A 47 -17.98 6.61 23.39
C PRO A 47 -17.77 5.92 22.04
N PHE A 48 -17.97 4.61 22.04
CA PHE A 48 -17.95 3.77 20.85
C PHE A 48 -19.23 2.95 20.86
N GLU A 49 -20.11 3.21 19.90
CA GLU A 49 -21.31 2.41 19.70
C GLU A 49 -21.18 1.61 18.41
N PHE A 50 -21.26 0.29 18.54
CA PHE A 50 -21.47 -0.58 17.39
C PHE A 50 -22.79 -0.22 16.70
N THR A 51 -22.83 -0.31 15.38
CA THR A 51 -24.10 -0.32 14.66
C THR A 51 -24.93 -1.53 15.10
N GLU A 52 -26.25 -1.49 14.91
CA GLU A 52 -27.16 -2.56 15.37
C GLU A 52 -26.78 -3.94 14.82
N GLU A 53 -26.19 -4.00 13.62
CA GLU A 53 -25.70 -5.24 12.99
C GLU A 53 -24.47 -5.81 13.72
N ASN A 54 -23.57 -4.95 14.17
CA ASN A 54 -22.33 -5.35 14.85
C ASN A 54 -22.58 -5.76 16.32
N LYS A 55 -23.59 -5.17 16.97
CA LYS A 55 -24.03 -5.58 18.33
C LYS A 55 -24.42 -7.06 18.37
N LYS A 56 -25.08 -7.56 17.33
CA LYS A 56 -25.50 -8.96 17.21
C LYS A 56 -24.33 -9.94 17.04
N VAL A 57 -23.22 -9.51 16.45
CA VAL A 57 -21.98 -10.29 16.35
C VAL A 57 -21.20 -10.27 17.67
N ALA A 58 -21.20 -9.12 18.36
CA ALA A 58 -20.54 -8.97 19.66
C ALA A 58 -21.20 -9.84 20.76
N GLU A 59 -22.52 -9.97 20.75
CA GLU A 59 -23.28 -10.85 21.66
C GLU A 59 -22.93 -12.34 21.46
N VAL A 60 -22.67 -12.74 20.22
CA VAL A 60 -22.34 -14.14 19.86
C VAL A 60 -20.92 -14.53 20.25
N LEU A 61 -19.99 -13.59 20.34
CA LEU A 61 -18.58 -13.92 20.48
C LEU A 61 -18.18 -14.29 21.91
N GLU A 62 -18.89 -13.84 22.96
CA GLU A 62 -18.66 -14.16 24.39
C GLU A 62 -17.17 -14.30 24.82
N ILE A 63 -16.26 -13.53 24.20
CA ILE A 63 -14.82 -13.60 24.45
C ILE A 63 -14.35 -12.49 25.40
N PRO A 64 -13.32 -12.76 26.24
CA PRO A 64 -12.75 -11.72 27.07
C PRO A 64 -12.06 -10.64 26.21
N PRO A 65 -12.09 -9.34 26.63
CA PRO A 65 -11.52 -8.22 25.87
C PRO A 65 -10.06 -8.41 25.47
N MET A 66 -9.29 -9.16 26.27
CA MET A 66 -7.89 -9.47 25.97
C MET A 66 -7.72 -10.18 24.62
N ARG A 67 -8.64 -11.07 24.23
CA ARG A 67 -8.57 -11.77 22.93
C ARG A 67 -8.84 -10.82 21.77
N VAL A 68 -9.66 -9.81 21.99
CA VAL A 68 -9.89 -8.74 21.01
C VAL A 68 -8.63 -7.90 20.84
N TYR A 69 -7.94 -7.55 21.93
CA TYR A 69 -6.66 -6.82 21.87
C TYR A 69 -5.56 -7.62 21.18
N GLU A 70 -5.48 -8.93 21.40
CA GLU A 70 -4.54 -9.80 20.68
C GLU A 70 -4.78 -9.76 19.17
N VAL A 71 -6.03 -9.88 18.72
CA VAL A 71 -6.39 -9.80 17.30
C VAL A 71 -6.11 -8.40 16.73
N ALA A 72 -6.51 -7.35 17.44
CA ALA A 72 -6.33 -5.97 17.01
C ALA A 72 -4.86 -5.52 16.96
N THR A 73 -3.97 -6.18 17.71
CA THR A 73 -2.53 -5.93 17.67
C THR A 73 -1.79 -6.83 16.69
N PHE A 74 -2.35 -8.00 16.37
CA PHE A 74 -1.77 -8.97 15.45
C PHE A 74 -1.95 -8.58 13.98
N TYR A 75 -3.15 -8.17 13.57
CA TYR A 75 -3.42 -7.79 12.18
C TYR A 75 -3.09 -6.32 11.93
N THR A 76 -2.31 -6.06 10.89
CA THR A 76 -1.82 -4.72 10.52
C THR A 76 -2.90 -3.79 9.95
N MET A 77 -4.05 -4.34 9.58
CA MET A 77 -5.20 -3.58 9.06
C MET A 77 -5.96 -2.84 10.17
N PHE A 78 -5.88 -3.30 11.42
CA PHE A 78 -6.56 -2.65 12.53
C PHE A 78 -5.76 -1.42 12.99
N LEU A 79 -6.28 -0.25 12.64
CA LEU A 79 -5.68 1.03 12.97
C LEU A 79 -6.02 1.40 14.41
N ARG A 80 -4.99 1.40 15.28
CA ARG A 80 -5.14 1.72 16.71
C ARG A 80 -4.86 3.20 17.04
N GLN A 81 -4.40 3.95 16.06
CA GLN A 81 -4.19 5.39 16.13
C GLN A 81 -5.05 6.07 15.07
N PRO A 82 -5.51 7.31 15.31
CA PRO A 82 -6.26 8.05 14.32
C PRO A 82 -5.38 8.33 13.10
N VAL A 83 -5.80 7.80 11.95
CA VAL A 83 -5.18 8.10 10.65
C VAL A 83 -5.97 9.20 9.95
N GLY A 84 -5.37 9.78 8.91
CA GLY A 84 -6.05 10.69 8.01
C GLY A 84 -7.13 10.00 7.19
N LYS A 85 -8.00 10.80 6.57
CA LYS A 85 -9.14 10.31 5.76
C LYS A 85 -8.72 9.33 4.64
N TYR A 86 -7.56 9.55 4.04
CA TYR A 86 -6.97 8.73 2.99
C TYR A 86 -5.72 8.05 3.52
N PHE A 87 -5.83 6.76 3.76
CA PHE A 87 -4.73 5.94 4.24
C PHE A 87 -3.96 5.36 3.04
N ILE A 88 -2.82 5.97 2.72
CA ILE A 88 -1.95 5.58 1.61
C ILE A 88 -1.00 4.49 2.09
N GLN A 89 -1.13 3.32 1.49
CA GLN A 89 -0.34 2.13 1.74
C GLN A 89 0.49 1.82 0.50
N ILE A 90 1.80 2.02 0.58
CA ILE A 90 2.71 1.76 -0.54
C ILE A 90 3.45 0.44 -0.33
N CYS A 91 3.41 -0.42 -1.36
CA CYS A 91 4.14 -1.68 -1.37
C CYS A 91 5.60 -1.44 -1.77
N THR A 92 6.53 -1.81 -0.89
CA THR A 92 7.98 -1.73 -1.14
C THR A 92 8.66 -3.10 -1.16
N THR A 93 7.87 -4.18 -1.25
CA THR A 93 8.41 -5.54 -1.38
C THR A 93 9.15 -5.73 -2.69
N THR A 94 9.98 -6.78 -2.76
CA THR A 94 10.92 -7.01 -3.86
C THR A 94 10.34 -6.83 -5.27
N PRO A 95 9.15 -7.35 -5.63
CA PRO A 95 8.59 -7.12 -6.97
C PRO A 95 8.35 -5.64 -7.28
N CYS A 96 7.80 -4.89 -6.32
CA CYS A 96 7.55 -3.45 -6.48
C CYS A 96 8.85 -2.64 -6.44
N MET A 97 9.80 -3.02 -5.59
CA MET A 97 11.12 -2.40 -5.50
C MET A 97 11.90 -2.55 -6.82
N LEU A 98 11.85 -3.73 -7.46
CA LEU A 98 12.45 -3.96 -8.77
C LEU A 98 11.80 -3.11 -9.88
N CYS A 99 10.50 -2.82 -9.75
CA CYS A 99 9.75 -1.90 -10.59
C CYS A 99 9.83 -0.43 -10.12
N ASN A 100 10.82 -0.09 -9.29
CA ASN A 100 11.13 1.27 -8.84
C ASN A 100 10.05 1.95 -7.97
N SER A 101 9.41 1.20 -7.06
CA SER A 101 8.45 1.75 -6.08
C SER A 101 9.04 2.83 -5.18
N ASP A 102 10.36 2.84 -4.94
CA ASP A 102 11.03 3.86 -4.14
C ASP A 102 10.87 5.27 -4.73
N SER A 103 10.85 5.39 -6.06
CA SER A 103 10.59 6.67 -6.72
C SER A 103 9.17 7.20 -6.47
N ILE A 104 8.19 6.29 -6.35
CA ILE A 104 6.80 6.62 -6.02
C ILE A 104 6.71 7.07 -4.56
N LEU A 105 7.42 6.37 -3.66
CA LEU A 105 7.50 6.74 -2.25
C LEU A 105 8.06 8.15 -2.08
N GLU A 106 9.18 8.46 -2.74
CA GLU A 106 9.80 9.79 -2.70
C GLU A 106 8.87 10.86 -3.29
N ALA A 107 8.17 10.58 -4.38
CA ALA A 107 7.19 11.50 -4.97
C ALA A 107 6.06 11.82 -3.98
N ILE A 108 5.51 10.82 -3.28
CA ILE A 108 4.47 11.03 -2.26
C ILE A 108 5.01 11.87 -1.11
N GLN A 109 6.21 11.56 -0.60
CA GLN A 109 6.84 12.31 0.50
C GLN A 109 7.08 13.78 0.11
N ASN A 110 7.58 14.03 -1.10
CA ASN A 110 7.83 15.39 -1.60
C ASN A 110 6.52 16.17 -1.81
N LYS A 111 5.46 15.51 -2.31
CA LYS A 111 4.17 16.14 -2.57
C LYS A 111 3.38 16.47 -1.30
N LEU A 112 3.45 15.60 -0.29
CA LEU A 112 2.70 15.75 0.97
C LEU A 112 3.52 16.41 2.08
N GLY A 113 4.85 16.44 1.97
CA GLY A 113 5.74 17.01 2.98
C GLY A 113 5.81 16.19 4.27
N ILE A 114 5.50 14.89 4.22
CA ILE A 114 5.48 13.96 5.36
C ILE A 114 6.43 12.79 5.14
N LYS A 115 6.82 12.13 6.22
CA LYS A 115 7.57 10.87 6.18
C LYS A 115 6.66 9.65 6.30
N VAL A 116 7.23 8.48 6.06
CA VAL A 116 6.55 7.19 6.33
C VAL A 116 6.15 7.11 7.80
N GLY A 117 4.89 6.79 8.06
CA GLY A 117 4.26 6.69 9.38
C GLY A 117 3.64 7.99 9.88
N GLU A 118 3.81 9.10 9.17
CA GLU A 118 3.25 10.39 9.56
C GLU A 118 1.90 10.66 8.87
N THR A 119 1.14 11.57 9.47
CA THR A 119 -0.13 12.07 8.95
C THR A 119 0.01 13.56 8.66
N THR A 120 -0.55 14.02 7.55
CA THR A 120 -0.54 15.42 7.18
C THR A 120 -1.28 16.29 8.21
N PRO A 121 -0.89 17.56 8.42
CA PRO A 121 -1.51 18.44 9.43
C PRO A 121 -3.01 18.69 9.22
N ASP A 122 -3.48 18.57 7.97
CA ASP A 122 -4.88 18.66 7.57
C ASP A 122 -5.71 17.39 7.90
N LYS A 123 -5.08 16.36 8.47
CA LYS A 123 -5.67 15.04 8.76
C LYS A 123 -6.30 14.37 7.54
N LEU A 124 -5.83 14.71 6.33
CA LEU A 124 -6.35 14.11 5.09
C LEU A 124 -5.56 12.88 4.66
N PHE A 125 -4.23 12.86 4.80
CA PHE A 125 -3.40 11.77 4.29
C PHE A 125 -2.50 11.19 5.38
N THR A 126 -2.43 9.86 5.43
CA THR A 126 -1.42 9.13 6.20
C THR A 126 -0.65 8.25 5.25
N LEU A 127 0.68 8.32 5.29
CA LEU A 127 1.55 7.49 4.47
C LEU A 127 2.10 6.34 5.30
N LEU A 128 1.87 5.10 4.89
CA LEU A 128 2.48 3.93 5.48
C LEU A 128 3.13 3.04 4.41
N GLU A 129 4.31 2.55 4.73
CA GLU A 129 4.97 1.50 3.97
C GLU A 129 4.41 0.14 4.39
N VAL A 130 3.93 -0.64 3.43
CA VAL A 130 3.31 -1.95 3.67
C VAL A 130 4.03 -3.04 2.88
N GLU A 131 3.75 -4.27 3.29
CA GLU A 131 4.22 -5.47 2.61
C GLU A 131 3.41 -5.74 1.33
N CYS A 132 3.55 -6.94 0.76
CA CYS A 132 2.95 -7.31 -0.51
C CYS A 132 1.43 -7.20 -0.48
N LEU A 133 0.87 -6.39 -1.40
CA LEU A 133 -0.57 -6.19 -1.60
C LEU A 133 -1.17 -7.08 -2.70
N GLY A 134 -0.41 -8.05 -3.23
CA GLY A 134 -0.92 -9.04 -4.18
C GLY A 134 -1.08 -8.58 -5.63
N ALA A 135 -0.84 -7.31 -5.96
CA ALA A 135 -0.89 -6.77 -7.32
C ALA A 135 0.50 -6.76 -8.02
N CYS A 136 1.27 -7.84 -7.86
CA CYS A 136 2.69 -7.89 -8.26
C CYS A 136 2.92 -7.70 -9.77
N VAL A 137 2.01 -8.22 -10.61
CA VAL A 137 2.12 -8.06 -12.07
C VAL A 137 1.83 -6.63 -12.51
N ASN A 138 1.20 -5.83 -11.64
CA ASN A 138 0.87 -4.41 -11.81
C ASN A 138 1.75 -3.48 -10.96
N ALA A 139 2.96 -3.94 -10.64
CA ALA A 139 3.93 -3.13 -9.95
C ALA A 139 4.45 -1.95 -10.82
N PRO A 140 4.72 -0.77 -10.22
CA PRO A 140 4.56 -0.40 -8.82
C PRO A 140 3.12 0.04 -8.51
N MET A 141 2.66 -0.21 -7.29
CA MET A 141 1.27 0.04 -6.89
C MET A 141 1.15 0.63 -5.48
N VAL A 142 0.03 1.29 -5.22
CA VAL A 142 -0.38 1.76 -3.90
C VAL A 142 -1.84 1.41 -3.64
N GLN A 143 -2.18 1.19 -2.39
CA GLN A 143 -3.56 1.10 -1.93
C GLN A 143 -3.92 2.40 -1.20
N ILE A 144 -5.07 2.98 -1.52
CA ILE A 144 -5.63 4.11 -0.78
C ILE A 144 -7.01 3.69 -0.30
N ASN A 145 -7.15 3.52 1.02
CA ASN A 145 -8.32 2.90 1.64
C ASN A 145 -8.61 1.53 0.99
N ASP A 146 -9.68 1.40 0.21
CA ASP A 146 -10.08 0.14 -0.42
C ASP A 146 -9.57 -0.02 -1.87
N ASN A 147 -9.06 1.06 -2.48
CA ASN A 147 -8.76 1.10 -3.91
C ASN A 147 -7.29 0.83 -4.19
N TYR A 148 -7.03 -0.06 -5.16
CA TYR A 148 -5.71 -0.24 -5.75
C TYR A 148 -5.51 0.71 -6.92
N TYR A 149 -4.37 1.40 -6.90
CA TYR A 149 -3.86 2.16 -8.02
C TYR A 149 -2.54 1.53 -8.43
N GLU A 150 -2.48 1.09 -9.68
CA GLU A 150 -1.45 0.16 -10.13
C GLU A 150 -0.72 0.70 -11.36
N ASP A 151 0.41 0.10 -11.70
CA ASP A 151 1.27 0.52 -12.81
C ASP A 151 1.63 2.01 -12.78
N LEU A 152 1.98 2.49 -11.59
CA LEU A 152 2.13 3.91 -11.33
C LEU A 152 3.46 4.48 -11.81
N THR A 153 3.40 5.71 -12.29
CA THR A 153 4.56 6.59 -12.40
C THR A 153 4.50 7.69 -11.31
N PRO A 154 5.63 8.38 -11.02
CA PRO A 154 5.63 9.52 -10.10
C PRO A 154 4.60 10.60 -10.47
N LYS A 155 4.33 10.79 -11.77
CA LYS A 155 3.33 11.74 -12.25
C LYS A 155 1.91 11.29 -11.90
N ASP A 156 1.61 10.00 -12.10
CA ASP A 156 0.26 9.46 -11.87
C ASP A 156 -0.11 9.55 -10.39
N ILE A 157 0.84 9.30 -9.48
CA ILE A 157 0.56 9.39 -8.05
C ILE A 157 0.34 10.84 -7.59
N GLU A 158 1.06 11.82 -8.18
CA GLU A 158 0.82 13.24 -7.92
C GLU A 158 -0.58 13.65 -8.39
N GLU A 159 -1.01 13.19 -9.56
CA GLU A 159 -2.36 13.43 -10.08
C GLU A 159 -3.44 12.80 -9.18
N ILE A 160 -3.24 11.56 -8.73
CA ILE A 160 -4.14 10.87 -7.79
C ILE A 160 -4.28 11.66 -6.49
N ILE A 161 -3.16 12.15 -5.92
CA ILE A 161 -3.18 12.96 -4.69
C ILE A 161 -3.95 14.27 -4.90
N ASP A 162 -3.74 14.94 -6.03
CA ASP A 162 -4.41 16.21 -6.33
C ASP A 162 -5.92 16.02 -6.54
N GLU A 163 -6.34 14.92 -7.19
CA GLU A 163 -7.75 14.56 -7.34
C GLU A 163 -8.41 14.23 -5.99
N LEU A 164 -7.73 13.48 -5.13
CA LEU A 164 -8.21 13.14 -3.79
C LEU A 164 -8.33 14.39 -2.90
N LYS A 165 -7.41 15.35 -3.02
CA LYS A 165 -7.49 16.67 -2.38
C LYS A 165 -8.68 17.48 -2.89
N ALA A 166 -8.98 17.39 -4.18
CA ALA A 166 -10.17 18.01 -4.78
C ALA A 166 -11.49 17.29 -4.41
N GLY A 167 -11.43 16.22 -3.62
CA GLY A 167 -12.60 15.45 -3.20
C GLY A 167 -13.15 14.51 -4.27
N ARG A 168 -12.42 14.31 -5.38
CA ARG A 168 -12.76 13.32 -6.41
C ARG A 168 -12.07 12.00 -6.08
N VAL A 169 -12.77 10.89 -6.31
CA VAL A 169 -12.19 9.55 -6.18
C VAL A 169 -11.72 9.12 -7.58
N PRO A 170 -10.40 8.98 -7.80
CA PRO A 170 -9.89 8.49 -9.07
C PRO A 170 -10.37 7.04 -9.33
N PRO A 171 -10.47 6.62 -10.61
CA PRO A 171 -10.79 5.23 -10.91
C PRO A 171 -9.69 4.29 -10.41
N PRO A 172 -10.04 3.20 -9.70
CA PRO A 172 -9.09 2.17 -9.30
C PRO A 172 -8.63 1.34 -10.50
N GLY A 173 -7.38 0.87 -10.46
CA GLY A 173 -6.76 0.01 -11.47
C GLY A 173 -5.45 0.55 -12.05
N PRO A 174 -4.97 -0.08 -13.14
CA PRO A 174 -3.73 0.30 -13.84
C PRO A 174 -3.76 1.68 -14.50
N ARG A 175 -2.62 2.38 -14.52
CA ARG A 175 -2.46 3.69 -15.19
C ARG A 175 -1.71 3.65 -16.54
N ASN A 176 -1.14 2.51 -16.90
CA ASN A 176 -0.31 2.35 -18.11
C ASN A 176 -1.08 2.00 -19.40
N GLY A 177 -2.42 2.02 -19.38
CA GLY A 177 -3.29 1.78 -20.54
C GLY A 177 -3.82 0.36 -20.69
N ARG A 178 -3.37 -0.60 -19.87
CA ARG A 178 -4.04 -1.90 -19.73
C ARG A 178 -5.22 -1.79 -18.75
N PHE A 179 -6.14 -2.74 -18.80
CA PHE A 179 -7.33 -2.77 -17.96
C PHE A 179 -7.11 -3.47 -16.62
N SER A 180 -6.37 -4.57 -16.62
CA SER A 180 -6.17 -5.41 -15.43
C SER A 180 -4.76 -5.98 -15.41
N CYS A 181 -4.59 -7.30 -15.52
CA CYS A 181 -3.31 -7.99 -15.48
C CYS A 181 -2.81 -8.50 -16.84
N GLU A 182 -3.47 -8.13 -17.94
CA GLU A 182 -3.06 -8.56 -19.27
C GLU A 182 -1.69 -7.97 -19.67
N PRO A 183 -0.99 -8.60 -20.64
CA PRO A 183 0.21 -8.00 -21.21
C PRO A 183 -0.08 -6.64 -21.86
N ALA A 184 0.77 -5.65 -21.59
CA ALA A 184 0.57 -4.28 -22.10
C ALA A 184 0.57 -4.17 -23.64
N GLY A 185 1.11 -5.16 -24.35
CA GLY A 185 1.11 -5.25 -25.82
C GLY A 185 -0.16 -5.85 -26.44
N GLY A 186 -1.20 -6.12 -25.63
CA GLY A 186 -2.42 -6.79 -26.06
C GLY A 186 -2.52 -8.24 -25.59
N LEU A 187 -3.69 -8.85 -25.83
CA LEU A 187 -3.99 -10.21 -25.39
C LEU A 187 -3.12 -11.24 -26.13
N THR A 188 -2.19 -11.88 -25.41
CA THR A 188 -1.38 -12.99 -25.93
C THR A 188 -2.01 -14.35 -25.69
N SER A 189 -2.99 -14.42 -24.78
CA SER A 189 -3.78 -15.60 -24.43
C SER A 189 -5.23 -15.19 -24.21
N LEU A 190 -6.14 -16.16 -24.12
CA LEU A 190 -7.59 -15.93 -23.98
C LEU A 190 -8.17 -15.04 -25.10
N THR A 191 -7.64 -15.17 -26.32
CA THR A 191 -8.11 -14.43 -27.51
C THR A 191 -9.38 -15.03 -28.11
N GLU A 192 -9.65 -16.31 -27.84
CA GLU A 192 -10.88 -17.00 -28.22
C GLU A 192 -12.00 -16.81 -27.19
N PRO A 193 -13.27 -16.80 -27.60
CA PRO A 193 -14.38 -16.79 -26.68
C PRO A 193 -14.42 -18.08 -25.81
N PRO A 194 -14.89 -18.01 -24.56
CA PRO A 194 -15.01 -19.17 -23.69
C PRO A 194 -16.00 -20.18 -24.29
N LYS A 195 -15.70 -21.47 -24.16
CA LYS A 195 -16.46 -22.55 -24.82
C LYS A 195 -17.86 -22.79 -24.22
N GLY A 196 -18.16 -22.19 -23.06
CA GLY A 196 -19.47 -22.30 -22.41
C GLY A 196 -19.67 -23.60 -21.61
N PRO A 197 -20.83 -23.75 -20.96
CA PRO A 197 -21.15 -24.92 -20.14
C PRO A 197 -21.28 -26.19 -21.00
N GLY A 198 -20.85 -27.34 -20.48
CA GLY A 198 -20.93 -28.62 -21.20
C GLY A 198 -19.70 -28.95 -22.05
N PHE A 199 -18.83 -27.99 -22.32
CA PHE A 199 -17.60 -28.25 -23.07
C PHE A 199 -16.62 -29.08 -22.23
N GLY A 200 -16.25 -30.26 -22.73
CA GLY A 200 -15.34 -31.19 -22.02
C GLY A 200 -15.98 -31.96 -20.87
N VAL A 201 -17.31 -31.91 -20.72
CA VAL A 201 -18.02 -32.73 -19.72
C VAL A 201 -17.94 -34.19 -20.13
N ARG A 202 -17.54 -35.04 -19.17
CA ARG A 202 -17.48 -36.49 -19.33
C ARG A 202 -18.86 -37.05 -19.64
N SER A 203 -18.92 -38.11 -20.44
CA SER A 203 -20.18 -38.70 -20.91
C SER A 203 -21.03 -39.37 -19.81
N ASP A 204 -20.46 -39.57 -18.63
CA ASP A 204 -21.06 -40.28 -17.49
C ASP A 204 -21.38 -39.36 -16.30
N LEU A 205 -21.51 -38.05 -16.55
CA LEU A 205 -22.00 -37.04 -15.60
C LEU A 205 -23.31 -36.43 -16.13
#